data_AF-A0A5C5ZN32-F1
#
_entry.id   AF-A0A5C5ZN32-F1
#
_cell.length_a   1.000
_cell.length_b   1.000
_cell.length_c   1.000
_cell.angle_alpha   90.00
_cell.angle_beta   90.00
_cell.angle_gamma   90.00
#
_symmetry.space_group_name_H-M   'P 1'
#
loop_
_entity.id
_entity.type
_entity.pdbx_description
1 polymer ?
#
loop_
_entity_poly.entity_id
_entity_poly.type
_entity_poly.pdbx_seq_one_letter_code
_entity_poly.pdbx_strand_id
1 'polypeptide(L)'
;MDQCDSSGSLRRASRGIDQTSQCSREPVPSCRPVWQLEYLTPRYSGATSFIATYLANPPMAKTNSPNDLSIEDLQQHIRRMYYEKDVARGVDGTFMWLMEEVGELASALRGDDRENLKEEFADVIAWLFTIANVADVNLAEALSAKYGNGCPGCGKFECSCSIEEKP
;
A
#
# COMPACT_ATOMS: atom_id res chain seq x y z
N MET A 1 8.39 -52.89 19.29
CA MET A 1 7.56 -52.86 20.51
C MET A 1 6.53 -51.77 20.31
N ASP A 2 5.37 -52.16 19.78
CA ASP A 2 4.12 -51.45 19.99
C ASP A 2 3.65 -51.81 21.41
N GLN A 3 3.12 -50.85 22.15
CA GLN A 3 2.49 -51.09 23.45
C GLN A 3 0.99 -51.34 23.23
N CYS A 4 0.51 -52.50 23.65
CA CYS A 4 -0.92 -52.84 23.75
C CYS A 4 -1.26 -53.13 25.22
N ASP A 5 -2.48 -52.76 25.60
CA ASP A 5 -3.05 -52.85 26.93
C ASP A 5 -3.23 -54.31 27.43
N SER A 6 -3.38 -54.39 28.75
CA SER A 6 -3.38 -55.48 29.73
C SER A 6 -4.37 -56.64 29.52
N SER A 7 -4.97 -56.77 28.34
CA SER A 7 -5.99 -57.79 28.03
C SER A 7 -5.58 -58.80 26.96
N GLY A 8 -4.34 -58.75 26.48
CA GLY A 8 -3.68 -59.89 25.83
C GLY A 8 -4.48 -60.57 24.71
N SER A 9 -4.60 -59.95 23.54
CA SER A 9 -4.85 -60.70 22.30
C SER A 9 -4.44 -59.94 21.04
N LEU A 10 -3.56 -60.54 20.25
CA LEU A 10 -3.12 -60.11 18.92
C LEU A 10 -4.02 -60.73 17.85
N ARG A 11 -4.31 -60.01 16.76
CA ARG A 11 -4.02 -60.46 15.38
C ARG A 11 -4.39 -59.43 14.32
N ARG A 12 -3.43 -59.24 13.41
CA ARG A 12 -3.51 -58.58 12.10
C ARG A 12 -4.05 -59.58 11.07
N ALA A 13 -4.94 -59.17 10.16
CA ALA A 13 -5.03 -59.57 8.74
C ALA A 13 -6.37 -59.05 8.16
N SER A 14 -6.38 -58.16 7.17
CA SER A 14 -6.33 -58.45 5.71
C SER A 14 -7.70 -58.82 5.08
N ARG A 15 -8.19 -57.93 4.20
CA ARG A 15 -8.90 -58.13 2.91
C ARG A 15 -10.27 -58.85 2.86
N GLY A 16 -11.14 -58.33 1.97
CA GLY A 16 -12.22 -59.04 1.26
C GLY A 16 -13.64 -58.65 1.72
N ILE A 17 -14.40 -57.80 1.01
CA ILE A 17 -15.24 -58.04 -0.20
C ILE A 17 -16.66 -58.57 0.12
N ASP A 18 -17.66 -57.87 -0.46
CA ASP A 18 -19.06 -58.26 -0.80
C ASP A 18 -20.08 -58.52 0.34
N GLN A 19 -21.39 -58.24 0.22
CA GLN A 19 -22.26 -58.00 -0.94
C GLN A 19 -23.60 -57.38 -0.46
N THR A 20 -24.14 -56.45 -1.25
CA THR A 20 -25.56 -56.24 -1.64
C THR A 20 -26.73 -56.38 -0.65
N SER A 21 -27.62 -55.38 -0.64
CA SER A 21 -29.08 -55.58 -0.84
C SER A 21 -29.82 -54.24 -1.06
N GLN A 22 -30.89 -54.31 -1.86
CA GLN A 22 -31.47 -53.29 -2.74
C GLN A 22 -32.56 -52.37 -2.13
N CYS A 23 -32.59 -51.14 -2.64
CA CYS A 23 -33.68 -50.35 -3.27
C CYS A 23 -35.16 -50.58 -2.91
N SER A 24 -35.90 -49.49 -2.61
CA SER A 24 -37.29 -49.26 -3.08
C SER A 24 -37.71 -47.76 -2.95
N ARG A 25 -38.54 -47.28 -3.90
CA ARG A 25 -39.00 -45.89 -4.11
C ARG A 25 -40.42 -45.62 -3.57
N GLU A 26 -40.65 -44.37 -3.10
CA GLU A 26 -41.86 -43.47 -3.15
C GLU A 26 -43.24 -43.94 -2.60
N PRO A 27 -44.20 -43.05 -2.17
CA PRO A 27 -44.56 -41.71 -2.73
C PRO A 27 -44.99 -40.56 -1.74
N VAL A 28 -45.17 -39.34 -2.27
CA VAL A 28 -45.82 -38.12 -1.67
C VAL A 28 -47.32 -38.09 -2.08
N PRO A 29 -48.32 -37.44 -1.39
CA PRO A 29 -48.43 -35.96 -1.30
C PRO A 29 -49.28 -35.33 -0.15
N SER A 30 -49.24 -33.99 -0.11
CA SER A 30 -50.32 -33.06 0.30
C SER A 30 -50.60 -32.77 1.78
N CYS A 31 -50.44 -31.50 2.16
CA CYS A 31 -51.56 -30.60 2.53
C CYS A 31 -51.00 -29.25 3.03
N ARG A 32 -51.36 -28.16 2.33
CA ARG A 32 -51.34 -26.81 2.92
C ARG A 32 -52.61 -26.64 3.77
N PRO A 33 -52.58 -25.75 4.78
CA PRO A 33 -53.37 -24.54 4.60
C PRO A 33 -52.65 -23.24 4.96
N VAL A 34 -53.20 -22.20 4.36
CA VAL A 34 -52.88 -20.77 4.39
C VAL A 34 -53.57 -20.12 5.58
N TRP A 35 -52.86 -19.30 6.37
CA TRP A 35 -53.32 -18.05 7.03
C TRP A 35 -52.07 -17.19 7.33
N GLN A 36 -51.80 -16.18 6.50
CA GLN A 36 -51.85 -14.73 6.85
C GLN A 36 -50.76 -14.27 7.85
N LEU A 37 -49.70 -13.64 7.34
CA LEU A 37 -49.47 -12.18 7.34
C LEU A 37 -48.92 -11.67 8.67
N GLU A 38 -47.60 -11.50 8.75
CA GLU A 38 -47.04 -10.29 9.36
C GLU A 38 -45.62 -10.01 8.86
N TYR A 39 -45.46 -8.78 8.38
CA TYR A 39 -44.26 -8.17 7.86
C TYR A 39 -43.33 -7.79 9.02
N LEU A 40 -42.11 -8.33 9.06
CA LEU A 40 -41.00 -7.67 9.76
C LEU A 40 -39.70 -7.85 8.97
N THR A 41 -39.27 -6.76 8.36
CA THR A 41 -37.96 -6.54 7.74
C THR A 41 -36.84 -6.54 8.78
N PRO A 42 -35.67 -7.13 8.52
CA PRO A 42 -34.46 -6.81 9.29
C PRO A 42 -33.92 -5.44 8.84
N ARG A 43 -33.78 -4.50 9.78
CA ARG A 43 -32.98 -3.27 9.62
C ARG A 43 -31.51 -3.66 9.38
N TYR A 44 -31.03 -3.59 8.15
CA TYR A 44 -29.60 -3.51 7.87
C TYR A 44 -29.17 -2.04 7.98
N SER A 45 -28.47 -1.71 9.07
CA SER A 45 -27.77 -0.44 9.25
C SER A 45 -26.29 -0.66 8.97
N GLY A 46 -25.72 0.13 8.06
CA GLY A 46 -24.27 0.36 7.99
C GLY A 46 -23.52 -0.42 6.92
N ALA A 47 -23.70 -0.08 5.63
CA ALA A 47 -22.74 -0.43 4.58
C ALA A 47 -22.81 0.58 3.41
N THR A 48 -22.45 1.85 3.64
CA THR A 48 -22.34 2.86 2.57
C THR A 48 -21.16 3.82 2.74
N SER A 49 -19.97 3.34 3.14
CA SER A 49 -18.79 4.22 3.28
C SER A 49 -17.52 3.74 2.56
N PHE A 50 -17.65 2.87 1.55
CA PHE A 50 -16.49 2.48 0.72
C PHE A 50 -16.50 3.08 -0.69
N ILE A 51 -17.67 3.42 -1.24
CA ILE A 51 -17.77 3.96 -2.61
C ILE A 51 -17.58 5.50 -2.63
N ALA A 52 -17.82 6.19 -1.51
CA ALA A 52 -17.76 7.66 -1.45
C ALA A 52 -16.34 8.25 -1.55
N THR A 53 -15.31 7.53 -1.10
CA THR A 53 -13.92 8.05 -1.08
C THR A 53 -13.27 8.05 -2.47
N TYR A 54 -13.64 7.11 -3.35
CA TYR A 54 -13.00 6.94 -4.67
C TYR A 54 -13.38 8.04 -5.69
N LEU A 55 -14.47 8.77 -5.47
CA LEU A 55 -14.91 9.85 -6.35
C LEU A 55 -14.31 11.22 -6.00
N ALA A 56 -13.61 11.34 -4.86
CA ALA A 56 -13.03 12.61 -4.40
C ALA A 56 -11.63 12.90 -4.97
N ASN A 57 -10.93 11.90 -5.52
CA ASN A 57 -9.60 12.05 -6.11
C ASN A 57 -9.56 11.42 -7.52
N PRO A 58 -9.97 12.15 -8.58
CA PRO A 58 -9.79 11.67 -9.94
C PRO A 58 -8.31 11.41 -10.23
N PRO A 59 -7.95 10.39 -11.04
CA PRO A 59 -6.57 10.22 -11.49
C PRO A 59 -6.14 11.51 -12.18
N MET A 60 -5.07 12.15 -11.68
CA MET A 60 -4.57 13.40 -12.26
C MET A 60 -4.33 13.16 -13.76
N ALA A 61 -5.20 13.76 -14.58
CA ALA A 61 -5.07 13.70 -16.02
C ALA A 61 -3.69 14.28 -16.40
N LYS A 62 -2.93 13.56 -17.22
CA LYS A 62 -1.63 14.04 -17.73
C LYS A 62 -1.86 15.21 -18.67
N THR A 63 -1.86 16.42 -18.13
CA THR A 63 -1.69 17.64 -18.90
C THR A 63 -0.20 17.89 -19.01
N ASN A 64 0.40 17.62 -20.17
CA ASN A 64 1.76 18.11 -20.45
C ASN A 64 1.68 19.63 -20.55
N SER A 65 1.87 20.29 -19.42
CA SER A 65 1.90 21.74 -19.33
C SER A 65 3.31 22.20 -19.72
N PRO A 66 3.46 23.30 -20.47
CA PRO A 66 4.78 23.83 -20.86
C PRO A 66 5.66 24.30 -19.68
N ASN A 67 5.20 24.11 -18.44
CA ASN A 67 5.87 24.45 -17.18
C ASN A 67 6.24 23.22 -16.33
N ASP A 68 6.07 21.99 -16.84
CA ASP A 68 6.46 20.79 -16.08
C ASP A 68 7.99 20.74 -15.98
N LEU A 69 8.52 20.88 -14.76
CA LEU A 69 9.94 20.77 -14.48
C LEU A 69 10.33 19.30 -14.31
N SER A 70 11.31 18.84 -15.08
CA SER A 70 11.94 17.54 -14.80
C SER A 70 12.79 17.60 -13.53
N ILE A 71 13.13 16.43 -12.97
CA ILE A 71 14.07 16.33 -11.84
C ILE A 71 15.42 16.98 -12.19
N GLU A 72 15.89 16.76 -13.42
CA GLU A 72 17.15 17.35 -13.88
C GLU A 72 17.03 18.89 -13.97
N ASP A 73 15.94 19.40 -14.55
CA ASP A 73 15.70 20.84 -14.67
C ASP A 73 15.63 21.52 -13.31
N LEU A 74 14.91 20.91 -12.35
CA LEU A 74 14.79 21.44 -11.00
C LEU A 74 16.14 21.41 -10.27
N GLN A 75 16.93 20.34 -10.39
CA GLN A 75 18.27 20.27 -9.79
C GLN A 75 19.21 21.35 -10.33
N GLN A 76 19.20 21.58 -11.64
CA GLN A 76 19.97 22.66 -12.25
C GLN A 76 19.43 24.05 -11.90
N HIS A 77 18.12 24.21 -11.74
CA HIS A 77 17.53 25.48 -11.30
C HIS A 77 18.00 25.85 -9.89
N ILE A 78 17.88 24.94 -8.93
CA ILE A 78 18.37 25.13 -7.55
C ILE A 78 19.88 25.39 -7.54
N ARG A 79 20.66 24.61 -8.29
CA ARG A 79 22.11 24.80 -8.40
C ARG A 79 22.47 26.21 -8.87
N ARG A 80 21.81 26.70 -9.92
CA ARG A 80 22.07 28.05 -10.46
C ARG A 80 21.78 29.16 -9.45
N MET A 81 20.80 28.99 -8.56
CA MET A 81 20.42 30.04 -7.61
C MET A 81 21.33 30.09 -6.39
N TYR A 82 21.75 28.94 -5.86
CA TYR A 82 22.28 28.88 -4.48
C TYR A 82 23.66 28.21 -4.33
N TYR A 83 24.15 27.50 -5.35
CA TYR A 83 25.27 26.55 -5.21
C TYR A 83 26.53 27.11 -4.55
N GLU A 84 26.98 28.32 -4.91
CA GLU A 84 28.21 28.89 -4.34
C GLU A 84 28.12 29.05 -2.81
N LYS A 85 26.96 29.50 -2.32
CA LYS A 85 26.71 29.68 -0.88
C LYS A 85 26.58 28.34 -0.18
N ASP A 86 25.97 27.36 -0.84
CA ASP A 86 25.73 26.05 -0.24
C ASP A 86 27.01 25.21 -0.14
N VAL A 87 27.88 25.29 -1.15
CA VAL A 87 29.22 24.69 -1.09
C VAL A 87 30.06 25.31 0.02
N ALA A 88 29.99 26.63 0.19
CA ALA A 88 30.69 27.31 1.28
C ALA A 88 30.19 26.87 2.67
N ARG A 89 28.90 26.55 2.80
CA ARG A 89 28.29 25.99 4.02
C ARG A 89 28.69 24.53 4.26
N GLY A 90 28.98 23.80 3.20
CA GLY A 90 29.32 22.38 3.24
C GLY A 90 28.11 21.46 3.49
N VAL A 91 28.37 20.15 3.44
CA VAL A 91 27.34 19.11 3.58
C VAL A 91 26.66 19.18 4.95
N ASP A 92 27.44 19.24 6.04
CA ASP A 92 26.89 19.20 7.40
C ASP A 92 25.95 20.38 7.68
N GLY A 93 26.37 21.59 7.32
CA GLY A 93 25.53 22.78 7.53
C GLY A 93 24.29 22.77 6.62
N THR A 94 24.40 22.26 5.39
CA THR A 94 23.26 22.14 4.47
C THR A 94 22.29 21.04 4.93
N PHE A 95 22.79 19.96 5.54
CA PHE A 95 21.96 18.93 6.15
C PHE A 95 21.13 19.48 7.32
N MET A 96 21.70 20.38 8.12
CA MET A 96 20.96 21.02 9.22
C MET A 96 19.77 21.85 8.70
N TRP A 97 19.94 22.59 7.60
CA TRP A 97 18.84 23.31 6.95
C TRP A 97 17.77 22.34 6.44
N LEU A 98 18.15 21.26 5.75
CA LEU A 98 17.18 20.24 5.33
C LEU A 98 16.36 19.68 6.52
N MET A 99 17.00 19.46 7.67
CA MET A 99 16.31 18.97 8.86
C MET A 99 15.38 20.01 9.49
N GLU A 100 15.66 21.30 9.34
CA GLU A 100 14.78 22.41 9.73
C GLU A 100 13.47 22.34 8.94
N GLU A 101 13.55 22.28 7.61
CA GLU A 101 12.38 22.17 6.72
C GLU A 101 11.56 20.91 6.98
N VAL A 102 12.21 19.79 7.30
CA VAL A 102 11.50 18.57 7.70
C VAL A 102 10.72 18.79 9.01
N GLY A 103 11.24 19.60 9.92
CA GLY A 103 10.56 20.00 11.15
C GLY A 103 9.37 20.94 10.91
N GLU A 104 9.51 21.88 9.97
CA GLU A 104 8.44 22.78 9.54
C GLU A 104 7.32 22.01 8.84
N LEU A 105 7.66 21.13 7.90
CA LEU A 105 6.71 20.19 7.28
C LEU A 105 5.99 19.32 8.31
N ALA A 106 6.71 18.77 9.30
CA ALA A 106 6.09 17.99 10.36
C ALA A 106 5.07 18.81 11.16
N SER A 107 5.31 20.11 11.32
CA SER A 107 4.41 21.04 11.99
C SER A 107 3.20 21.38 11.14
N ALA A 108 3.39 21.67 9.86
CA ALA A 108 2.31 21.93 8.90
C ALA A 108 1.35 20.73 8.75
N LEU A 109 1.88 19.50 8.79
CA LEU A 109 1.08 18.26 8.75
C LEU A 109 0.08 18.13 9.92
N ARG A 110 0.30 18.84 11.03
CA ARG A 110 -0.61 18.84 12.20
C ARG A 110 -1.63 19.99 12.14
N GLY A 111 -1.48 20.92 11.21
CA GLY A 111 -2.38 22.05 11.00
C GLY A 111 -3.43 21.79 9.93
N ASP A 112 -4.27 22.79 9.69
CA ASP A 112 -5.30 22.82 8.64
C ASP A 112 -4.98 23.79 7.49
N ASP A 113 -3.84 24.48 7.56
CA ASP A 113 -3.35 25.37 6.51
C ASP A 113 -2.77 24.58 5.32
N ARG A 114 -3.57 24.50 4.26
CA ARG A 114 -3.23 23.77 3.03
C ARG A 114 -2.20 24.47 2.17
N GLU A 115 -2.07 25.79 2.26
CA GLU A 115 -1.08 26.52 1.47
C GLU A 115 0.29 26.40 2.12
N ASN A 116 0.39 26.63 3.43
CA ASN A 116 1.60 26.36 4.20
C ASN A 116 2.08 24.91 3.95
N LEU A 117 1.19 23.92 4.07
CA LEU A 117 1.59 22.52 3.84
C LEU A 117 2.22 22.29 2.46
N LYS A 118 1.75 22.96 1.40
CA LYS A 118 2.34 22.84 0.06
C LYS A 118 3.73 23.49 0.00
N GLU A 119 3.89 24.65 0.64
CA GLU A 119 5.17 25.36 0.74
C GLU A 119 6.21 24.47 1.42
N GLU A 120 5.90 23.92 2.58
CA GLU A 120 6.84 23.04 3.32
C GLU A 120 7.24 21.77 2.55
N PHE A 121 6.32 21.20 1.77
CA PHE A 121 6.67 20.09 0.87
C PHE A 121 7.64 20.53 -0.22
N ALA A 122 7.47 21.74 -0.77
CA ALA A 122 8.36 22.29 -1.78
C ALA A 122 9.74 22.60 -1.17
N ASP A 123 9.80 23.14 0.04
CA ASP A 123 11.05 23.50 0.71
C ASP A 123 11.88 22.27 1.06
N VAL A 124 11.27 21.20 1.58
CA VAL A 124 11.97 19.92 1.79
C VAL A 124 12.57 19.38 0.48
N ILE A 125 11.85 19.48 -0.64
CA ILE A 125 12.37 19.06 -1.96
C ILE A 125 13.53 19.98 -2.39
N ALA A 126 13.40 21.29 -2.24
CA ALA A 126 14.42 22.27 -2.61
C ALA A 126 15.72 22.03 -1.84
N TRP A 127 15.65 21.78 -0.53
CA TRP A 127 16.82 21.50 0.29
C TRP A 127 17.40 20.11 0.08
N LEU A 128 16.59 19.11 -0.27
CA LEU A 128 17.09 17.80 -0.72
C LEU A 128 17.93 17.94 -2.01
N PHE A 129 17.46 18.77 -2.95
CA PHE A 129 18.18 19.06 -4.18
C PHE A 129 19.45 19.87 -3.91
N THR A 130 19.39 20.79 -2.96
CA THR A 130 20.53 21.58 -2.51
C THR A 130 21.64 20.71 -1.94
N ILE A 131 21.34 19.80 -1.00
CA ILE A 131 22.36 18.90 -0.44
C ILE A 131 22.90 17.92 -1.48
N ALA A 132 22.07 17.44 -2.42
CA ALA A 132 22.53 16.61 -3.53
C ALA A 132 23.53 17.34 -4.43
N ASN A 133 23.29 18.63 -4.71
CA ASN A 133 24.23 19.46 -5.45
C ASN A 133 25.57 19.62 -4.74
N VAL A 134 25.55 19.86 -3.41
CA VAL A 134 26.77 19.99 -2.59
C VAL A 134 27.53 18.66 -2.50
N ALA A 135 26.81 17.53 -2.45
CA ALA A 135 27.37 16.18 -2.42
C ALA A 135 27.76 15.63 -3.81
N ASP A 136 27.58 16.41 -4.88
CA ASP A 136 27.84 16.01 -6.27
C ASP A 136 27.08 14.74 -6.72
N VAL A 137 25.81 14.64 -6.32
CA VAL A 137 24.92 13.52 -6.65
C VAL A 137 23.94 13.94 -7.75
N ASN A 138 23.89 13.20 -8.86
CA ASN A 138 22.86 13.34 -9.87
C ASN A 138 21.57 12.63 -9.42
N LEU A 139 20.53 13.40 -9.08
CA LEU A 139 19.27 12.84 -8.57
C LEU A 139 18.47 12.12 -9.64
N ALA A 140 18.46 12.63 -10.87
CA ALA A 140 17.73 11.99 -11.96
C ALA A 140 18.29 10.59 -12.24
N GLU A 141 19.62 10.47 -12.31
CA GLU A 141 20.30 9.18 -12.46
C GLU A 141 20.01 8.25 -11.28
N ALA A 142 20.17 8.73 -10.04
CA ALA A 142 19.94 7.92 -8.84
C ALA A 142 18.49 7.40 -8.74
N LEU A 143 17.51 8.25 -9.06
CA LEU A 143 16.09 7.89 -9.05
C LEU A 143 15.76 6.92 -10.19
N SER A 144 16.25 7.16 -11.40
CA SER A 144 16.05 6.24 -12.53
C SER A 144 16.67 4.87 -12.27
N ALA A 145 17.88 4.82 -11.71
CA ALA A 145 18.54 3.56 -11.36
C ALA A 145 17.75 2.77 -10.31
N LYS A 146 17.18 3.46 -9.31
CA LYS A 146 16.48 2.80 -8.20
C LYS A 146 15.02 2.44 -8.53
N TYR A 147 14.28 3.36 -9.15
CA TYR A 147 12.83 3.25 -9.30
C TYR A 147 12.35 3.24 -10.76
N GLY A 148 13.26 3.39 -11.74
CA GLY A 148 12.89 3.52 -13.16
C GLY A 148 12.27 2.26 -13.79
N ASN A 149 12.47 1.09 -13.19
CA ASN A 149 12.00 -0.20 -13.72
C ASN A 149 10.98 -0.92 -12.81
N GLY A 150 10.39 -0.21 -11.84
CA GLY A 150 9.46 -0.76 -10.86
C GLY A 150 10.03 -0.80 -9.44
N CYS A 151 9.33 -1.48 -8.53
CA CYS A 151 9.72 -1.63 -7.13
C CYS A 151 11.12 -2.25 -7.01
N PRO A 152 12.07 -1.66 -6.24
CA PRO A 152 13.40 -2.23 -6.06
C PRO A 152 13.40 -3.61 -5.41
N GLY A 153 12.42 -3.89 -4.54
CA GLY A 153 12.25 -5.19 -3.90
C GLY A 153 11.70 -6.27 -4.82
N CYS A 154 10.49 -6.08 -5.38
CA CYS A 154 9.78 -7.13 -6.12
C CYS A 154 9.77 -6.98 -7.65
N GLY A 155 10.37 -5.93 -8.21
CA GLY A 155 10.50 -5.68 -9.65
C GLY A 155 9.19 -5.34 -10.39
N LYS A 156 8.07 -5.21 -9.67
CA LYS A 156 6.76 -4.89 -10.25
C LYS A 156 6.51 -3.38 -10.21
N PHE A 157 5.78 -2.83 -11.19
CA PHE A 157 5.35 -1.43 -11.16
C PHE A 157 4.35 -1.15 -10.02
N GLU A 158 3.43 -2.09 -9.77
CA GLU A 158 2.61 -2.09 -8.56
C GLU A 158 3.27 -3.01 -7.54
N CYS A 159 3.79 -2.42 -6.46
CA CYS A 159 4.51 -3.15 -5.43
C CYS A 159 3.60 -4.19 -4.75
N SER A 160 4.14 -5.40 -4.52
CA SER A 160 3.47 -6.46 -3.75
C SER A 160 4.34 -7.00 -2.59
N CYS A 161 5.32 -6.21 -2.13
CA CYS A 161 6.10 -6.53 -0.93
C CYS A 161 5.19 -6.48 0.32
N SER A 162 5.61 -7.18 1.38
CA SER A 162 4.91 -7.06 2.66
C SER A 162 5.06 -5.63 3.24
N ILE A 163 4.15 -5.21 4.10
CA ILE A 163 4.18 -3.85 4.69
C ILE A 163 5.38 -3.71 5.65
N GLU A 164 5.84 -4.83 6.20
CA GLU A 164 6.97 -4.92 7.10
C GLU A 164 8.33 -4.84 6.38
N GLU A 165 8.34 -5.02 5.06
CA GLU A 165 9.55 -4.93 4.24
C GLU A 165 9.77 -3.49 3.74
N LYS A 166 11.01 -3.01 3.92
CA LYS A 166 11.44 -1.77 3.26
C LYS A 166 11.49 -2.02 1.75
N PRO A 167 10.83 -1.20 0.91
CA PRO A 167 10.87 -1.34 -0.54
C PRO A 167 12.25 -1.06 -1.15
#